data_AF-A0A2D6ZEE7-F1
#
_entry.id   AF-A0A2D6ZEE7-F1
#
_cell.length_a   1.000
_cell.length_b   1.000
_cell.length_c   1.000
_cell.angle_alpha   90.00
_cell.angle_beta   90.00
_cell.angle_gamma   90.00
#
_symmetry.space_group_name_H-M   'P 1'
#
loop_
_entity.id
_entity.type
_entity.pdbx_description
1 polymer ?
#
loop_
_entity_poly.entity_id
_entity_poly.type
_entity_poly.pdbx_seq_one_letter_code
_entity_poly.pdbx_strand_id
1 'polypeptide(L)' 'MKFPYQLIFFISFFGILLGFSGLPNRLKSIDDFVLDRYLGNWYEIARFDYSFHLGFYDVRASYLMKEYGGIEVRNLGTLP' A
#
# COMPACT_ATOMS: atom_id res chain seq x y z
N MET A 1 24.97 40.64 -4.19
CA MET A 1 24.89 39.27 -4.72
C MET A 1 24.07 38.40 -3.75
N LYS A 2 22.76 38.21 -4.00
CA LYS A 2 21.84 37.40 -3.16
C LYS A 2 21.40 36.07 -3.81
N PHE A 3 21.98 35.74 -4.96
CA PHE A 3 21.60 34.60 -5.80
C PHE A 3 21.90 33.18 -5.26
N PRO A 4 22.93 32.90 -4.43
CA PRO A 4 23.30 31.51 -4.15
C PRO A 4 22.30 30.79 -3.24
N TYR A 5 21.74 31.48 -2.23
CA TYR A 5 20.83 30.86 -1.27
C TYR A 5 19.47 30.50 -1.87
N GLN A 6 18.98 31.28 -2.83
CA GLN A 6 17.72 30.96 -3.51
C GLN A 6 17.87 29.73 -4.39
N LEU A 7 18.98 29.61 -5.12
CA LEU A 7 19.26 28.43 -5.92
C LEU A 7 19.41 27.17 -5.06
N ILE A 8 20.13 27.26 -3.93
CA ILE A 8 20.26 26.16 -2.96
C ILE A 8 18.90 25.78 -2.37
N PHE A 9 18.05 26.77 -2.07
CA PHE A 9 16.68 26.54 -1.58
C PHE A 9 15.85 25.78 -2.62
N PHE A 10 15.87 26.21 -3.89
CA PHE A 10 15.14 25.52 -4.96
C PHE A 10 15.66 24.10 -5.19
N ILE A 11 16.97 23.87 -5.20
CA ILE A 11 17.54 22.52 -5.36
C ILE A 11 17.14 21.62 -4.19
N SER A 12 17.17 22.12 -2.96
CA SER A 12 16.77 21.36 -1.77
C SER A 12 15.28 21.05 -1.78
N PHE A 13 14.44 22.03 -2.15
CA PHE A 13 12.99 21.88 -2.24
C PHE A 13 12.58 20.83 -3.28
N PHE A 14 13.16 20.90 -4.49
CA PHE A 14 12.87 19.92 -5.55
C PHE A 14 13.50 18.55 -5.29
N GLY A 15 14.64 18.49 -4.60
CA GLY A 15 15.27 17.21 -4.20
C GLY A 15 14.41 16.40 -3.23
N ILE A 16 13.70 17.07 -2.31
CA ILE A 16 12.77 16.42 -1.37
C ILE A 16 11.53 15.86 -2.10
N LEU A 17 11.09 16.52 -3.18
CA LEU A 17 9.94 16.07 -3.98
C LEU A 17 10.25 14.83 -4.84
N LEU A 18 11.53 14.47 -5.03
CA LEU A 18 11.96 13.29 -5.79
C LEU A 18 11.99 11.99 -4.95
N GLY A 19 11.29 11.95 -3.81
CA GLY A 19 11.25 10.79 -2.90
C GLY A 19 11.01 9.47 -3.65
N PHE A 20 12.09 8.72 -3.87
CA PHE A 20 12.05 7.47 -4.60
C PHE A 20 11.66 6.35 -3.64
N SER A 21 10.37 6.02 -3.58
CA SER A 21 9.89 4.81 -2.90
C SER A 21 10.08 3.60 -3.82
N GLY A 22 11.33 3.21 -4.08
CA GLY A 22 11.62 1.94 -4.73
C GLY A 22 11.14 0.79 -3.85
N LEU A 23 10.61 -0.28 -4.47
CA LEU A 23 10.35 -1.53 -3.75
C LEU A 23 11.67 -1.99 -3.12
N PRO A 24 11.70 -2.37 -1.83
CA PRO A 24 12.91 -2.89 -1.24
C PRO A 24 13.35 -4.13 -2.03
N ASN A 25 14.65 -4.20 -2.36
CA ASN A 25 15.28 -5.17 -3.27
C ASN A 25 15.08 -6.67 -2.90
N ARG A 26 14.32 -6.97 -1.84
CA ARG A 26 14.12 -8.32 -1.29
C ARG A 26 12.66 -8.80 -1.31
N LEU A 27 11.72 -8.01 -1.83
CA LEU A 27 10.35 -8.50 -2.02
C LEU A 27 10.23 -9.17 -3.39
N LYS A 28 9.89 -10.46 -3.40
CA LYS A 28 9.61 -11.23 -4.62
C LYS A 28 8.10 -11.40 -4.78
N SER A 29 7.55 -11.01 -5.93
CA SER A 29 6.17 -11.29 -6.31
C SER A 29 5.99 -12.76 -6.72
N ILE A 30 4.73 -13.21 -6.78
CA ILE A 30 4.39 -14.51 -7.34
C ILE A 30 4.38 -14.37 -8.87
N ASP A 31 5.22 -15.14 -9.56
CA ASP A 31 5.41 -15.04 -11.02
C ASP A 31 4.18 -15.55 -11.79
N ASP A 32 3.60 -16.68 -11.38
CA ASP A 32 2.42 -17.31 -12.01
C ASP A 32 1.12 -17.03 -11.24
N PHE A 33 0.87 -15.76 -10.94
CA PHE A 33 -0.33 -15.36 -10.19
C PHE A 33 -1.60 -15.57 -11.02
N VAL A 34 -2.52 -16.41 -10.52
CA VAL A 34 -3.84 -16.66 -11.15
C VAL A 34 -4.92 -15.94 -10.36
N LEU A 35 -5.35 -14.78 -10.86
CA LEU A 35 -6.30 -13.89 -10.17
C LEU A 35 -7.58 -14.59 -9.73
N ASP A 36 -8.20 -15.40 -10.60
CA ASP A 36 -9.48 -16.05 -10.30
C ASP A 36 -9.43 -16.96 -9.07
N ARG A 37 -8.24 -17.51 -8.75
CA ARG A 37 -8.03 -18.33 -7.56
C ARG A 37 -7.84 -17.50 -6.29
N TYR A 38 -7.54 -16.21 -6.44
CA TYR A 38 -7.30 -15.28 -5.36
C TYR A 38 -8.57 -14.50 -4.97
N LEU A 39 -9.57 -14.44 -5.85
CA LEU A 39 -10.87 -13.84 -5.56
C LEU A 39 -11.58 -14.57 -4.41
N GLY A 40 -12.48 -13.85 -3.73
CA GLY A 40 -13.22 -14.37 -2.60
C GLY A 40 -12.71 -13.83 -1.26
N ASN A 41 -12.99 -14.57 -0.18
CA ASN A 41 -12.74 -14.12 1.19
C ASN A 41 -11.43 -14.65 1.74
N TRP A 42 -10.64 -13.75 2.31
CA TRP A 42 -9.42 -14.05 3.04
C TRP A 42 -9.58 -13.62 4.49
N TYR A 43 -9.21 -14.50 5.41
CA TYR A 43 -9.21 -14.21 6.84
C TYR A 43 -7.83 -13.74 7.26
N GLU A 44 -7.77 -12.65 8.01
CA GLU A 44 -6.52 -12.13 8.55
C GLU A 44 -6.07 -12.99 9.73
N ILE A 45 -4.98 -13.74 9.55
CA ILE A 45 -4.42 -14.62 10.60
C ILE A 45 -3.45 -13.86 11.51
N ALA A 46 -2.70 -12.91 10.94
CA ALA A 46 -1.75 -12.07 11.66
C ALA A 46 -1.51 -10.76 10.89
N ARG A 47 -1.13 -9.70 11.61
CA ARG A 47 -0.77 -8.39 11.06
C ARG A 47 0.33 -7.74 11.88
N PHE A 48 1.01 -6.76 11.29
CA PHE A 48 1.76 -5.78 12.06
C PHE A 48 0.80 -4.74 12.62
N ASP A 49 1.00 -4.35 13.88
CA ASP A 49 0.15 -3.37 14.52
C ASP A 49 0.39 -1.97 13.93
N TYR A 50 -0.64 -1.45 13.28
CA TYR A 50 -0.70 -0.08 12.80
C TYR A 50 -1.99 0.58 13.31
N SER A 51 -1.97 1.91 13.45
CA SER A 51 -3.04 2.68 14.07
C SER A 51 -4.42 2.46 13.43
N PHE A 52 -4.47 2.16 12.13
CA PHE A 52 -5.71 1.92 11.38
C PHE A 52 -6.31 0.52 11.55
N HIS A 53 -5.61 -0.39 12.24
CA HIS A 53 -6.08 -1.76 12.47
C HIS A 53 -6.28 -2.10 13.96
N LEU A 54 -6.10 -1.14 14.86
CA LEU A 54 -6.19 -1.40 16.30
C LEU A 54 -7.62 -1.77 16.71
N GLY A 55 -7.73 -2.83 17.51
CA GLY A 55 -8.98 -3.23 18.17
C GLY A 55 -9.94 -4.07 17.33
N PHE A 56 -9.70 -4.26 16.03
CA PHE A 56 -10.57 -5.11 15.21
C PHE A 56 -10.25 -6.60 15.35
N TYR A 57 -11.29 -7.43 15.51
CA TYR A 57 -11.29 -8.89 15.44
C TYR A 57 -12.15 -9.41 14.27
N ASP A 58 -12.06 -10.71 13.97
CA ASP A 58 -12.71 -11.38 12.82
C ASP A 58 -12.51 -10.60 11.51
N VAL A 59 -11.27 -10.17 11.28
CA VAL A 59 -10.92 -9.33 10.14
C VAL A 59 -10.84 -10.19 8.88
N ARG A 60 -11.52 -9.72 7.83
CA ARG A 60 -11.53 -10.37 6.51
C ARG A 60 -11.43 -9.36 5.38
N ALA A 61 -10.83 -9.80 4.29
CA ALA A 61 -10.76 -9.08 3.02
C ALA A 61 -11.52 -9.87 1.94
N SER A 62 -12.45 -9.23 1.26
CA SER A 62 -13.13 -9.79 0.08
C SER A 62 -12.56 -9.16 -1.19
N TYR A 63 -11.96 -9.98 -2.06
CA TYR A 63 -11.45 -9.55 -3.36
C TYR A 63 -12.47 -9.87 -4.44
N LEU A 64 -12.92 -8.84 -5.15
CA LEU A 64 -13.97 -8.92 -6.16
C LEU A 64 -13.44 -8.37 -7.48
N MET A 65 -13.80 -9.03 -8.57
CA MET A 65 -13.48 -8.56 -9.92
C MET A 65 -14.38 -7.36 -10.25
N LYS A 66 -13.80 -6.25 -10.73
CA LYS A 66 -14.55 -5.09 -11.27
C LYS A 66 -14.50 -5.06 -12.78
N GLU A 67 -15.52 -4.46 -13.39
CA GLU A 67 -15.50 -4.14 -14.82
C GLU A 67 -14.16 -3.51 -15.27
N TYR A 68 -13.72 -3.87 -16.48
CA TYR A 68 -12.46 -3.38 -17.08
C TYR A 68 -11.17 -3.83 -16.37
N GLY A 69 -11.22 -4.88 -15.54
CA GLY A 69 -10.03 -5.57 -15.01
C GLY A 69 -9.45 -4.99 -13.71
N GLY A 70 -10.18 -4.10 -13.05
CA GLY A 70 -9.84 -3.64 -11.69
C GLY A 70 -10.23 -4.66 -10.62
N ILE A 71 -9.66 -4.54 -9.42
CA ILE A 71 -10.05 -5.33 -8.24
C ILE A 71 -10.66 -4.40 -7.19
N GLU A 72 -11.84 -4.76 -6.69
CA GLU A 72 -12.40 -4.17 -5.49
C GLU A 72 -11.95 -4.98 -4.28
N VAL A 73 -11.47 -4.28 -3.25
CA VAL A 73 -11.07 -4.88 -1.98
C VAL A 73 -11.96 -4.32 -0.89
N ARG A 74 -12.73 -5.19 -0.23
CA ARG A 74 -13.56 -4.84 0.91
C ARG A 74 -12.97 -5.42 2.19
N ASN A 75 -12.47 -4.56 3.07
CA ASN A 75 -11.99 -4.95 4.39
C ASN A 75 -13.12 -4.77 5.41
N LEU A 76 -13.36 -5.80 6.22
CA LEU A 76 -14.31 -5.78 7.33
C LEU A 76 -13.60 -6.27 8.59
N GLY A 77 -13.88 -5.63 9.71
CA GLY A 77 -13.52 -6.10 11.05
C GLY A 77 -14.56 -5.68 12.06
N THR A 78 -14.61 -6.36 13.19
CA THR A 78 -15.56 -6.09 14.28
C THR A 78 -14.80 -5.54 15.49
N LEU A 79 -15.32 -4.50 16.14
CA LEU A 79 -14.77 -4.02 17.42
C LEU A 79 -15.37 -4.84 18.58
N PRO A 80 -14.60 -5.06 19.68
CA PRO A 80 -15.05 -5.79 20.87
C PRO A 80 -16.32 -5.21 21.50
#